data_AF-A0A497RZ25-F1
#
_entry.id   AF-A0A497RZ25-F1
#
_cell.length_a   1.000
_cell.length_b   1.000
_cell.length_c   1.000
_cell.angle_alpha   90.00
_cell.angle_beta   90.00
_cell.angle_gamma   90.00
#
_symmetry.space_group_name_H-M   'P 1'
#
loop_
_entity.id
_entity.type
_entity.pdbx_description
1 polymer ?
#
loop_
_entity_poly.entity_id
_entity_poly.type
_entity_poly.pdbx_seq_one_letter_code
_entity_poly.pdbx_strand_id
1 'polypeptide(L)'
;MVNVVDIRDLFSGTRQAISDLIEILDPRTTGKFFTNMRICPMKLSPIVIWVVASFITSAFLSSFIQDATVVNAILFAILIFAMWLGNYSTNLLLMSSYFFYLGCYLIGSAQKLDEISAIKLAFSYSLTSVLMLVCIGIIINKLQASLIQRQTSFAEGFSLAVFSFFPTLLSGVFLATQTTFVITLLFLAYCLYIFYKGIKIRFGFENSIKIFILSVFSSGLLGMIIFVTLVTFFGIERWYWGGAFPS
;
A
#
# COMPACT_ATOMS: atom_id res chain seq x y z
N MET A 1 1.09 27.11 -1.53
CA MET A 1 1.34 26.93 -0.09
C MET A 1 2.17 25.67 0.11
N VAL A 2 3.46 25.84 0.37
CA VAL A 2 4.33 24.79 0.92
C VAL A 2 3.94 24.69 2.39
N ASN A 3 3.28 23.61 2.79
CA ASN A 3 3.05 23.35 4.21
C ASN A 3 4.41 23.02 4.80
N VAL A 4 4.99 23.99 5.52
CA VAL A 4 6.13 23.71 6.39
C VAL A 4 5.58 22.85 7.50
N VAL A 5 5.83 21.53 7.41
CA VAL A 5 5.42 20.57 8.43
C VAL A 5 6.29 20.82 9.66
N ASP A 6 5.67 21.24 10.76
CA ASP A 6 6.35 21.36 12.05
C ASP A 6 6.75 19.95 12.52
N ILE A 7 7.96 19.78 13.06
CA ILE A 7 8.39 18.49 13.64
C ILE A 7 7.43 18.08 14.78
N ARG A 8 6.79 19.05 15.44
CA ARG A 8 5.72 18.79 16.42
C ARG A 8 4.48 18.17 15.78
N ASP A 9 4.19 18.47 14.52
CA ASP A 9 3.13 17.82 13.74
C ASP A 9 3.50 16.37 13.38
N LEU A 10 4.79 16.03 13.32
CA LEU A 10 5.25 14.66 13.14
C LEU A 10 4.91 13.79 14.36
N PHE A 11 5.17 14.29 15.58
CA PHE A 11 4.86 13.58 16.82
C PHE A 11 3.36 13.52 17.10
N SER A 12 2.63 14.63 16.89
CA SER A 12 1.17 14.63 17.02
C SER A 12 0.51 13.74 15.96
N GLY A 13 1.03 13.74 14.73
CA GLY A 13 0.62 12.84 13.65
C GLY A 13 0.91 11.37 13.96
N THR A 14 2.04 11.05 14.59
CA THR A 14 2.36 9.68 15.01
C THR A 14 1.46 9.22 16.16
N ARG A 15 1.16 10.08 17.13
CA ARG A 15 0.21 9.78 18.20
C ARG A 15 -1.20 9.57 17.66
N GLN A 16 -1.61 10.39 16.70
CA GLN A 16 -2.87 10.21 15.97
C GLN A 16 -2.85 8.88 15.20
N ALA A 17 -1.73 8.52 14.55
CA ALA A 17 -1.53 7.22 13.90
C ALA A 17 -1.77 6.04 14.82
N ILE A 18 -1.18 6.09 16.01
CA ILE A 18 -1.35 5.03 16.99
C ILE A 18 -2.79 4.96 17.48
N SER A 19 -3.46 6.11 17.71
CA SER A 19 -4.86 6.15 18.10
C SER A 19 -5.78 5.56 17.03
N ASP A 20 -5.60 5.99 15.76
CA ASP A 20 -6.36 5.50 14.63
C ASP A 20 -6.11 3.99 14.41
N LEU A 21 -4.87 3.53 14.61
CA LEU A 21 -4.50 2.12 14.56
C LEU A 21 -5.25 1.31 15.61
N ILE A 22 -5.33 1.79 16.85
CA ILE A 22 -6.08 1.15 17.92
C ILE A 22 -7.57 1.08 17.57
N GLU A 23 -8.16 2.17 17.06
CA GLU A 23 -9.58 2.18 16.67
C GLU A 23 -9.89 1.30 15.46
N ILE A 24 -8.97 1.18 14.51
CA ILE A 24 -9.13 0.30 13.35
C ILE A 24 -8.94 -1.17 13.76
N LEU A 25 -8.02 -1.47 14.67
CA LEU A 25 -7.75 -2.84 15.13
C LEU A 25 -8.80 -3.36 16.13
N ASP A 26 -9.52 -2.50 16.84
CA ASP A 26 -10.64 -2.90 17.70
C ASP A 26 -11.98 -2.93 16.93
N PRO A 27 -12.60 -4.11 16.71
CA PRO A 27 -13.87 -4.25 16.00
C PRO A 27 -15.02 -3.42 16.59
N ARG A 28 -14.95 -3.08 17.89
CA ARG A 28 -15.99 -2.32 18.60
C ARG A 28 -15.94 -0.83 18.25
N THR A 29 -14.77 -0.31 17.90
CA THR A 29 -14.53 1.11 17.65
C THR A 29 -14.30 1.43 16.17
N THR A 30 -14.01 0.44 15.32
CA THR A 30 -13.83 0.62 13.86
C THR A 30 -14.99 1.37 13.20
N GLY A 31 -16.22 1.18 13.70
CA GLY A 31 -17.38 1.88 13.18
C GLY A 31 -17.30 3.39 13.41
N LYS A 32 -16.91 3.79 14.63
CA LYS A 32 -16.71 5.19 15.00
C LYS A 32 -15.57 5.82 14.20
N PHE A 33 -14.50 5.07 13.99
CA PHE A 33 -13.38 5.51 13.15
C PHE A 33 -13.86 5.92 11.76
N PHE A 34 -14.58 5.04 11.04
CA PHE A 34 -15.02 5.37 9.68
C PHE A 34 -16.06 6.49 9.61
N THR A 35 -16.91 6.61 10.60
CA THR A 35 -17.83 7.75 10.70
C THR A 35 -17.06 9.07 10.80
N ASN A 36 -15.99 9.09 11.61
CA ASN A 36 -15.19 10.29 11.88
C ASN A 36 -13.92 10.40 11.02
N MET A 37 -13.76 9.51 10.03
CA MET A 37 -12.54 9.39 9.24
C MET A 37 -12.24 10.70 8.54
N ARG A 38 -11.02 11.22 8.78
CA ARG A 38 -10.54 12.45 8.15
C ARG A 38 -10.33 12.23 6.66
N ILE A 39 -10.96 13.05 5.84
CA ILE A 39 -10.68 13.10 4.40
C ILE A 39 -9.42 13.93 4.23
N CYS A 40 -8.29 13.28 3.96
CA CYS A 40 -7.04 13.98 3.72
C CYS A 40 -6.91 14.27 2.22
N PRO A 41 -6.90 15.54 1.77
CA PRO A 41 -6.71 15.88 0.37
C PRO A 41 -5.33 15.39 -0.04
N MET A 42 -5.32 14.37 -0.88
CA MET A 42 -4.10 13.77 -1.38
C MET A 42 -3.62 14.56 -2.60
N LYS A 43 -2.35 14.99 -2.59
CA LYS A 43 -1.66 15.41 -3.80
C LYS A 43 -0.94 14.18 -4.35
N LEU A 44 -1.13 13.87 -5.63
CA LEU A 44 -0.37 12.79 -6.28
C LEU A 44 1.15 13.04 -6.26
N SER A 45 1.59 14.29 -6.07
CA SER A 45 2.99 14.67 -6.17
C SER A 45 3.96 13.85 -5.29
N PRO A 46 3.71 13.57 -4.00
CA PRO A 46 4.67 12.83 -3.16
C PRO A 46 4.72 11.34 -3.52
N ILE A 47 3.59 10.72 -3.88
CA ILE A 47 3.60 9.33 -4.38
C ILE A 47 4.34 9.25 -5.71
N VAL A 48 4.07 10.17 -6.64
CA VAL A 48 4.76 10.20 -7.93
C VAL A 48 6.26 10.34 -7.73
N ILE A 49 6.71 11.23 -6.82
CA ILE A 49 8.13 11.38 -6.47
C ILE A 49 8.69 10.06 -5.93
N TRP A 50 8.02 9.43 -4.97
CA TRP A 50 8.46 8.16 -4.39
C TRP A 50 8.55 7.06 -5.46
N VAL A 51 7.54 6.94 -6.32
CA VAL A 51 7.51 5.94 -7.40
C VAL A 51 8.66 6.17 -8.38
N VAL A 52 8.79 7.38 -8.93
CA VAL A 52 9.80 7.69 -9.95
C VAL A 52 11.22 7.53 -9.38
N ALA A 53 11.48 8.09 -8.20
CA ALA A 53 12.80 8.01 -7.58
C ALA A 53 13.16 6.55 -7.21
N SER A 54 12.23 5.80 -6.62
CA SER A 54 12.47 4.39 -6.27
C SER A 54 12.63 3.50 -7.50
N PHE A 55 11.99 3.84 -8.61
CA PHE A 55 12.16 3.15 -9.88
C PHE A 55 13.57 3.37 -10.45
N ILE A 56 14.05 4.62 -10.45
CA ILE A 56 15.43 4.94 -10.86
C ILE A 56 16.42 4.18 -9.96
N THR A 57 16.20 4.17 -8.65
CA THR A 57 17.10 3.50 -7.70
C THR A 57 17.12 1.98 -7.88
N SER A 58 15.95 1.34 -8.01
CA SER A 58 15.83 -0.13 -8.11
C SER A 58 16.20 -0.68 -9.49
N ALA A 59 15.98 0.04 -10.59
CA ALA A 59 16.34 -0.42 -11.93
C ALA A 59 17.79 -0.04 -12.30
N PHE A 60 18.14 1.23 -12.11
CA PHE A 60 19.37 1.79 -12.64
C PHE A 60 20.51 1.64 -11.64
N LEU A 61 20.34 2.12 -10.41
CA LEU A 61 21.42 2.15 -9.42
C LEU A 61 21.87 0.74 -9.00
N SER A 62 20.95 -0.20 -8.86
CA SER A 62 21.26 -1.61 -8.55
C SER A 62 22.12 -2.30 -9.62
N SER A 63 22.13 -1.79 -10.85
CA SER A 63 22.98 -2.31 -11.94
C SER A 63 24.43 -1.84 -11.81
N PHE A 64 24.70 -0.80 -11.04
CA PHE A 64 26.05 -0.24 -10.82
C PHE A 64 26.56 -0.49 -9.39
N ILE A 65 25.65 -0.55 -8.42
CA ILE A 65 25.94 -0.78 -7.00
C ILE A 65 25.41 -2.16 -6.65
N GLN A 66 26.32 -3.12 -6.50
CA GLN A 66 25.97 -4.50 -6.16
C GLN A 66 25.67 -4.67 -4.66
N ASP A 67 26.00 -3.70 -3.82
CA ASP A 67 25.72 -3.75 -2.39
C ASP A 67 24.27 -3.40 -2.09
N ALA A 68 23.47 -4.40 -1.74
CA ALA A 68 22.06 -4.23 -1.39
C ALA A 68 21.85 -3.28 -0.20
N THR A 69 22.79 -3.19 0.74
CA THR A 69 22.64 -2.31 1.91
C THR A 69 22.63 -0.85 1.48
N VAL A 70 23.48 -0.47 0.52
CA VAL A 70 23.56 0.88 -0.03
C VAL A 70 22.30 1.22 -0.82
N VAL A 71 21.82 0.31 -1.69
CA VAL A 71 20.60 0.52 -2.47
C VAL A 71 19.38 0.69 -1.54
N ASN A 72 19.26 -0.15 -0.52
CA ASN A 72 18.20 -0.06 0.47
C ASN A 72 18.26 1.22 1.30
N ALA A 73 19.46 1.70 1.67
CA ALA A 73 19.64 2.96 2.37
C ALA A 73 19.16 4.15 1.53
N ILE A 74 19.44 4.15 0.22
CA ILE A 74 18.99 5.19 -0.71
C ILE A 74 17.45 5.15 -0.85
N LEU A 75 16.86 3.97 -1.02
CA LEU A 75 15.40 3.82 -1.05
C LEU A 75 14.74 4.32 0.24
N PHE A 76 15.36 4.05 1.40
CA PHE A 76 14.87 4.54 2.68
C PHE A 76 14.98 6.06 2.81
N ALA A 77 16.05 6.68 2.29
CA ALA A 77 16.17 8.14 2.25
C ALA A 77 15.11 8.78 1.34
N ILE A 78 14.83 8.19 0.17
CA ILE A 78 13.76 8.62 -0.73
C ILE A 78 12.39 8.52 -0.03
N LEU A 79 12.16 7.44 0.72
CA LEU A 79 10.95 7.26 1.51
C LEU A 79 10.77 8.39 2.53
N ILE A 80 11.78 8.67 3.35
CA ILE A 80 11.72 9.75 4.36
C ILE A 80 11.42 11.10 3.69
N PHE A 81 12.08 11.39 2.56
CA PHE A 81 11.83 12.61 1.81
C PHE A 81 10.41 12.69 1.27
N ALA A 82 9.88 11.61 0.70
CA ALA A 82 8.51 11.55 0.20
C ALA A 82 7.47 11.66 1.32
N MET A 83 7.74 11.06 2.48
CA MET A 83 6.91 11.20 3.67
C MET A 83 6.89 12.63 4.21
N TRP A 84 8.01 13.34 4.14
CA TRP A 84 8.07 14.73 4.56
C TRP A 84 7.16 15.64 3.70
N LEU A 85 7.02 15.32 2.41
CA LEU A 85 6.12 16.02 1.48
C LEU A 85 4.66 15.54 1.53
N GLY A 86 4.44 14.35 2.09
CA GLY A 86 3.16 13.66 2.13
C GLY A 86 2.24 14.17 3.22
N ASN A 87 0.95 13.90 3.05
CA ASN A 87 -0.01 14.04 4.14
C ASN A 87 -0.10 12.74 4.95
N TYR A 88 -0.88 12.76 6.02
CA TYR A 88 -1.01 11.63 6.94
C TYR A 88 -1.36 10.28 6.25
N SER A 89 -2.38 10.22 5.38
CA SER A 89 -2.74 8.98 4.69
C SER A 89 -1.66 8.53 3.70
N THR A 90 -1.00 9.47 3.02
CA THR A 90 0.13 9.17 2.13
C THR A 90 1.30 8.60 2.93
N ASN A 91 1.59 9.17 4.09
CA ASN A 91 2.71 8.74 4.95
C ASN A 91 2.46 7.35 5.51
N LEU A 92 1.23 7.06 5.93
CA LEU A 92 0.84 5.72 6.37
C LEU A 92 0.98 4.69 5.25
N LEU A 93 0.55 5.04 4.03
CA LEU A 93 0.70 4.18 2.86
C LEU A 93 2.18 3.91 2.54
N LEU A 94 2.99 4.97 2.45
CA LEU A 94 4.41 4.84 2.10
C LEU A 94 5.21 4.08 3.16
N MET A 95 4.92 4.28 4.45
CA MET A 95 5.55 3.51 5.52
C MET A 95 5.16 2.04 5.46
N SER A 96 3.86 1.75 5.36
CA SER A 96 3.39 0.37 5.33
C SER A 96 3.83 -0.38 4.08
N SER A 97 3.91 0.29 2.92
CA SER A 97 4.46 -0.30 1.69
C SER A 97 5.96 -0.60 1.80
N TYR A 98 6.73 0.19 2.56
CA TYR A 98 8.13 -0.10 2.84
C TYR A 98 8.31 -1.34 3.73
N PHE A 99 7.46 -1.53 4.75
CA PHE A 99 7.47 -2.78 5.52
C PHE A 99 7.11 -4.01 4.66
N PHE A 100 6.18 -3.83 3.72
CA PHE A 100 5.86 -4.85 2.74
C PHE A 100 7.04 -5.18 1.80
N TYR A 101 7.72 -4.14 1.32
CA TYR A 101 8.97 -4.27 0.57
C TYR A 101 10.01 -5.08 1.35
N LEU A 102 10.30 -4.72 2.60
CA LEU A 102 11.27 -5.42 3.43
C LEU A 102 10.93 -6.91 3.58
N GLY A 103 9.66 -7.23 3.84
CA GLY A 103 9.20 -8.61 3.90
C GLY A 103 9.46 -9.40 2.61
N CYS A 104 9.11 -8.81 1.46
CA CYS A 104 9.34 -9.45 0.16
C CYS A 104 10.84 -9.60 -0.17
N TYR A 105 11.66 -8.61 0.21
CA TYR A 105 13.11 -8.66 0.03
C TYR A 105 13.73 -9.79 0.85
N LEU A 106 13.32 -9.92 2.12
CA LEU A 106 13.79 -10.98 3.01
C LEU A 106 13.40 -12.38 2.48
N ILE A 107 12.20 -12.54 1.91
CA ILE A 107 11.82 -13.80 1.24
C ILE A 107 12.72 -14.07 0.05
N GLY A 108 12.94 -13.08 -0.81
CA GLY A 108 13.77 -13.25 -1.99
C GLY A 108 15.20 -13.67 -1.61
N SER A 109 15.76 -13.02 -0.59
CA SER A 109 17.05 -13.40 -0.02
C SER A 109 17.03 -14.83 0.56
N ALA A 110 15.99 -15.22 1.30
CA ALA A 110 15.84 -16.57 1.85
C ALA A 110 15.69 -17.66 0.75
N GLN A 111 15.11 -17.30 -0.39
CA GLN A 111 14.98 -18.14 -1.58
C GLN A 111 16.24 -18.20 -2.44
N LYS A 112 17.34 -17.57 -1.99
CA LYS A 112 18.63 -17.51 -2.69
C LYS A 112 18.56 -16.82 -4.06
N LEU A 113 17.63 -15.87 -4.23
CA LEU A 113 17.73 -14.94 -5.36
C LEU A 113 19.02 -14.12 -5.23
N ASP A 114 19.59 -13.71 -6.37
CA ASP A 114 20.61 -12.67 -6.36
C ASP A 114 20.04 -11.37 -5.77
N GLU A 115 20.91 -10.60 -5.10
CA GLU A 115 20.49 -9.42 -4.34
C GLU A 115 19.73 -8.39 -5.20
N ILE A 116 20.14 -8.22 -6.46
CA ILE A 116 19.54 -7.28 -7.40
C ILE A 116 18.12 -7.73 -7.77
N SER A 117 17.93 -9.01 -8.08
CA SER A 117 16.61 -9.59 -8.36
C SER A 117 15.70 -9.54 -7.14
N ALA A 118 16.22 -9.80 -5.94
CA ALA A 118 15.45 -9.69 -4.70
C ALA A 118 14.94 -8.26 -4.46
N ILE A 119 15.79 -7.24 -4.68
CA ILE A 119 15.40 -5.82 -4.59
C ILE A 119 14.32 -5.48 -5.62
N LYS A 120 14.52 -5.85 -6.89
CA LYS A 120 13.57 -5.56 -7.97
C LYS A 120 12.22 -6.24 -7.75
N LEU A 121 12.22 -7.48 -7.26
CA LEU A 121 11.01 -8.23 -6.97
C LEU A 121 10.25 -7.63 -5.79
N ALA A 122 10.95 -7.35 -4.69
CA ALA A 122 10.37 -6.69 -3.52
C ALA A 122 9.78 -5.33 -3.86
N PHE A 123 10.48 -4.56 -4.70
CA PHE A 123 9.99 -3.28 -5.19
C PHE A 123 8.75 -3.42 -6.08
N SER A 124 8.71 -4.43 -6.95
CA SER A 124 7.54 -4.71 -7.79
C SER A 124 6.29 -5.02 -6.94
N TYR A 125 6.46 -5.81 -5.88
CA TYR A 125 5.39 -6.09 -4.92
C TYR A 125 4.92 -4.84 -4.16
N SER A 126 5.85 -4.06 -3.60
CA SER A 126 5.50 -2.85 -2.84
C SER A 126 4.86 -1.79 -3.72
N LEU A 127 5.38 -1.58 -4.94
CA LEU A 127 4.83 -0.62 -5.90
C LEU A 127 3.44 -1.03 -6.37
N THR A 128 3.23 -2.33 -6.65
CA THR A 128 1.90 -2.86 -6.98
C THR A 128 0.92 -2.56 -5.86
N SER A 129 1.31 -2.76 -4.60
CA SER A 129 0.45 -2.51 -3.45
C SER A 129 0.03 -1.04 -3.31
N VAL A 130 0.95 -0.10 -3.56
CA VAL A 130 0.69 1.35 -3.55
C VAL A 130 -0.27 1.73 -4.67
N LEU A 131 0.01 1.27 -5.89
CA LEU A 131 -0.82 1.57 -7.06
C LEU A 131 -2.21 0.95 -6.97
N MET A 132 -2.32 -0.26 -6.40
CA MET A 132 -3.61 -0.92 -6.18
C MET A 132 -4.53 -0.09 -5.28
N LEU A 133 -4.01 0.50 -4.19
CA LEU A 133 -4.81 1.35 -3.30
C LEU A 133 -5.21 2.67 -3.95
N VAL A 134 -4.36 3.23 -4.81
CA VAL A 134 -4.72 4.36 -5.68
C VAL A 134 -5.86 3.96 -6.64
N CYS A 135 -5.75 2.79 -7.29
CA CYS A 135 -6.80 2.26 -8.17
C CYS A 135 -8.12 2.05 -7.42
N ILE A 136 -8.10 1.48 -6.21
CA ILE A 136 -9.30 1.32 -5.36
C ILE A 136 -9.92 2.69 -5.10
N GLY A 137 -9.13 3.71 -4.74
CA GLY A 137 -9.64 5.07 -4.54
C GLY A 137 -10.32 5.65 -5.78
N ILE A 138 -9.75 5.43 -6.97
CA ILE A 138 -10.33 5.85 -8.26
C ILE A 138 -11.62 5.09 -8.55
N ILE A 139 -11.63 3.77 -8.38
CA ILE A 139 -12.80 2.92 -8.62
C ILE A 139 -13.94 3.33 -7.70
N ILE A 140 -13.69 3.50 -6.40
CA ILE A 140 -14.68 3.95 -5.43
C ILE A 140 -15.26 5.31 -5.83
N ASN A 141 -14.41 6.26 -6.24
CA ASN A 141 -14.86 7.57 -6.70
C ASN A 141 -15.81 7.46 -7.92
N LYS A 142 -15.45 6.63 -8.91
CA LYS A 142 -16.26 6.41 -10.12
C LYS A 142 -17.58 5.68 -9.82
N LEU A 143 -17.53 4.63 -9.01
CA LEU A 143 -18.71 3.84 -8.64
C LEU A 143 -19.70 4.69 -7.84
N GLN A 144 -19.25 5.57 -6.97
CA GLN A 144 -20.14 6.45 -6.22
C GLN A 144 -20.83 7.49 -7.08
N ALA A 145 -20.10 8.12 -8.00
CA ALA A 145 -20.69 9.05 -8.96
C ALA A 145 -21.80 8.37 -9.78
N SER A 146 -21.61 7.08 -10.13
CA SER A 146 -22.56 6.31 -10.93
C SER A 146 -23.73 5.71 -10.13
N LEU A 147 -23.51 5.25 -8.89
CA LEU A 147 -24.49 4.44 -8.14
C LEU A 147 -25.24 5.23 -7.06
N ILE A 148 -24.64 6.28 -6.52
CA ILE A 148 -25.17 7.04 -5.38
C ILE A 148 -25.46 8.50 -5.77
N GLN A 149 -25.08 8.92 -6.99
CA GLN A 149 -25.18 10.30 -7.48
C GLN A 149 -24.55 11.34 -6.53
N ARG A 150 -23.68 10.89 -5.63
CA ARG A 150 -22.95 11.73 -4.68
C ARG A 150 -21.60 12.06 -5.28
N GLN A 151 -21.27 13.35 -5.36
CA GLN A 151 -19.92 13.78 -5.69
C GLN A 151 -19.01 13.57 -4.48
N THR A 152 -18.41 12.40 -4.37
CA THR A 152 -17.29 12.19 -3.45
C THR A 152 -15.98 12.55 -4.11
N SER A 153 -15.03 13.01 -3.32
CA SER A 153 -13.68 13.27 -3.81
C SER A 153 -12.85 11.98 -3.86
N PHE A 154 -11.93 11.87 -4.82
CA PHE A 154 -10.92 10.80 -4.84
C PHE A 154 -10.22 10.63 -3.47
N ALA A 155 -9.99 11.73 -2.76
CA ALA A 155 -9.39 11.74 -1.43
C ALA A 155 -10.15 10.88 -0.40
N GLU A 156 -11.48 10.81 -0.50
CA GLU A 156 -12.30 9.99 0.40
C GLU A 156 -12.14 8.49 0.12
N GLY A 157 -12.26 8.08 -1.16
CA GLY A 157 -12.07 6.69 -1.57
C GLY A 157 -10.65 6.19 -1.31
N PHE A 158 -9.65 7.04 -1.57
CA PHE A 158 -8.25 6.74 -1.29
C PHE A 158 -7.98 6.59 0.21
N SER A 159 -8.46 7.52 1.04
CA SER A 159 -8.28 7.43 2.50
C SER A 159 -8.94 6.16 3.04
N LEU A 160 -10.15 5.83 2.58
CA LEU A 160 -10.84 4.59 2.94
C LEU A 160 -10.00 3.35 2.58
N ALA A 161 -9.42 3.32 1.38
CA ALA A 161 -8.58 2.21 0.95
C ALA A 161 -7.33 2.07 1.83
N VAL A 162 -6.59 3.17 2.05
CA VAL A 162 -5.37 3.16 2.86
C VAL A 162 -5.65 2.69 4.29
N PHE A 163 -6.64 3.27 4.97
CA PHE A 163 -6.96 2.88 6.35
C PHE A 163 -7.48 1.45 6.45
N SER A 164 -8.09 0.92 5.39
CA SER A 164 -8.58 -0.46 5.40
C SER A 164 -7.48 -1.49 5.17
N PHE A 165 -6.49 -1.18 4.32
CA PHE A 165 -5.49 -2.15 3.86
C PHE A 165 -4.09 -1.97 4.47
N PHE A 166 -3.81 -0.88 5.19
CA PHE A 166 -2.51 -0.71 5.86
C PHE A 166 -2.13 -1.88 6.79
N PRO A 167 -3.05 -2.59 7.51
CA PRO A 167 -2.64 -3.70 8.36
C PRO A 167 -2.00 -4.85 7.58
N THR A 168 -2.52 -5.16 6.38
CA THR A 168 -1.93 -6.16 5.50
C THR A 168 -0.55 -5.73 5.02
N LEU A 169 -0.39 -4.48 4.60
CA LEU A 169 0.89 -3.95 4.15
C LEU A 169 1.94 -4.00 5.26
N LEU A 170 1.56 -3.59 6.47
CA LEU A 170 2.41 -3.65 7.66
C LEU A 170 2.78 -5.09 8.03
N SER A 171 1.84 -6.02 7.85
CA SER A 171 2.08 -7.45 8.08
C SER A 171 3.03 -8.09 7.06
N GLY A 172 3.46 -7.37 6.03
CA GLY A 172 4.38 -7.89 5.02
C GLY A 172 5.70 -8.40 5.60
N VAL A 173 6.19 -7.85 6.71
CA VAL A 173 7.37 -8.37 7.43
C VAL A 173 7.21 -9.82 7.87
N PHE A 174 5.98 -10.27 8.11
CA PHE A 174 5.66 -11.65 8.48
C PHE A 174 5.65 -12.61 7.28
N LEU A 175 5.81 -12.12 6.05
CA LEU A 175 5.96 -12.98 4.89
C LEU A 175 7.31 -13.72 4.88
N ALA A 176 8.30 -13.25 5.66
CA ALA A 176 9.67 -13.77 5.67
C ALA A 176 9.79 -15.26 6.07
N THR A 177 8.81 -15.83 6.77
CA THR A 177 8.81 -17.26 7.12
C THR A 177 7.45 -17.91 6.81
N GLN A 178 7.47 -19.18 6.42
CA GLN A 178 6.25 -19.97 6.20
C GLN A 178 5.35 -20.01 7.44
N THR A 179 5.96 -20.03 8.64
CA THR A 179 5.26 -20.04 9.93
C THR A 179 4.52 -18.74 10.22
N THR A 180 5.01 -17.60 9.73
CA THR A 180 4.41 -16.29 9.96
C THR A 180 3.54 -15.82 8.79
N PHE A 181 3.58 -16.49 7.63
CA PHE A 181 2.74 -16.20 6.46
C PHE A 181 1.24 -16.23 6.77
N VAL A 182 0.80 -17.15 7.64
CA VAL A 182 -0.60 -17.24 8.10
C VAL A 182 -1.07 -15.93 8.74
N ILE A 183 -0.18 -15.21 9.43
CA ILE A 183 -0.48 -13.90 10.03
C ILE A 183 -0.84 -12.89 8.94
N THR A 184 -0.11 -12.86 7.83
CA THR A 184 -0.41 -11.98 6.69
C THR A 184 -1.77 -12.30 6.05
N LEU A 185 -2.13 -13.59 5.94
CA LEU A 185 -3.45 -13.99 5.44
C LEU A 185 -4.59 -13.55 6.38
N LEU A 186 -4.39 -13.66 7.70
CA LEU A 186 -5.35 -13.18 8.69
C LEU A 186 -5.52 -11.67 8.61
N PHE A 187 -4.43 -10.91 8.45
CA PHE A 187 -4.51 -9.47 8.22
C PHE A 187 -5.22 -9.13 6.91
N LEU A 188 -5.03 -9.90 5.84
CA LEU A 188 -5.76 -9.70 4.58
C LEU A 188 -7.27 -9.90 4.76
N ALA A 189 -7.67 -10.99 5.42
CA ALA A 189 -9.07 -11.23 5.74
C ALA A 189 -9.66 -10.11 6.60
N TYR A 190 -8.89 -9.63 7.59
CA TYR A 190 -9.28 -8.51 8.43
C TYR A 190 -9.43 -7.21 7.64
N CYS A 191 -8.52 -6.91 6.72
CA CYS A 191 -8.60 -5.75 5.84
C CYS A 191 -9.85 -5.78 4.95
N LEU A 192 -10.22 -6.94 4.41
CA LEU A 192 -11.47 -7.07 3.65
C LEU A 192 -12.70 -6.80 4.52
N TYR A 193 -12.71 -7.28 5.76
CA TYR A 193 -13.77 -6.97 6.72
C TYR A 193 -13.85 -5.46 7.04
N ILE A 194 -12.72 -4.84 7.36
CA ILE A 194 -12.62 -3.40 7.64
C ILE A 194 -13.10 -2.60 6.41
N PHE A 195 -12.64 -2.98 5.23
CA PHE A 195 -12.98 -2.30 3.98
C PHE A 195 -14.49 -2.36 3.70
N TYR A 196 -15.10 -3.54 3.83
CA TYR A 196 -16.55 -3.70 3.71
C TYR A 196 -17.30 -2.84 4.73
N LYS A 197 -16.85 -2.83 5.99
CA LYS A 197 -17.46 -2.03 7.07
C LYS A 197 -17.36 -0.53 6.78
N GLY A 198 -16.20 -0.06 6.32
CA GLY A 198 -15.99 1.33 5.96
C GLY A 198 -16.85 1.75 4.75
N ILE A 199 -16.95 0.91 3.72
CA ILE A 199 -17.88 1.11 2.60
C ILE A 199 -19.32 1.22 3.10
N LYS A 200 -19.77 0.28 3.92
CA LYS A 200 -21.15 0.27 4.46
C LYS A 200 -21.48 1.54 5.25
N ILE A 201 -20.55 2.02 6.07
CA ILE A 201 -20.74 3.21 6.90
C ILE A 201 -20.77 4.49 6.04
N ARG A 202 -19.87 4.61 5.06
CA ARG A 202 -19.76 5.83 4.25
C ARG A 202 -20.80 5.93 3.13
N PHE A 203 -21.25 4.78 2.61
CA PHE A 203 -22.05 4.70 1.38
C PHE A 203 -23.44 4.09 1.57
N GLY A 204 -23.78 3.67 2.78
CA GLY A 204 -25.07 3.06 3.09
C GLY A 204 -25.15 1.59 2.69
N PHE A 205 -26.15 0.91 3.25
CA PHE A 205 -26.25 -0.55 3.15
C PHE A 205 -26.56 -1.05 1.73
N GLU A 206 -27.46 -0.36 1.02
CA GLU A 206 -28.07 -0.83 -0.24
C GLU A 206 -27.06 -1.10 -1.36
N ASN A 207 -26.01 -0.30 -1.46
CA ASN A 207 -24.98 -0.44 -2.51
C ASN A 207 -23.63 -0.96 -1.99
N SER A 208 -23.50 -1.19 -0.68
CA SER A 208 -22.22 -1.54 -0.04
C SER A 208 -21.58 -2.81 -0.60
N ILE A 209 -22.37 -3.87 -0.77
CA ILE A 209 -21.88 -5.16 -1.29
C ILE A 209 -21.39 -5.00 -2.74
N LYS A 210 -22.14 -4.29 -3.58
CA LYS A 210 -21.78 -4.07 -4.99
C LYS A 210 -20.48 -3.29 -5.12
N ILE A 211 -20.34 -2.19 -4.38
CA ILE A 211 -19.13 -1.36 -4.39
C ILE A 211 -17.94 -2.15 -3.86
N PHE A 212 -18.13 -2.92 -2.79
CA PHE A 212 -17.10 -3.78 -2.22
C PHE A 212 -16.59 -4.82 -3.24
N ILE A 213 -17.49 -5.61 -3.83
CA ILE A 213 -17.13 -6.63 -4.81
C ILE A 213 -16.43 -5.99 -6.01
N LEU A 214 -17.02 -4.96 -6.63
CA LEU A 214 -16.43 -4.32 -7.80
C LEU A 214 -15.06 -3.71 -7.50
N SER A 215 -14.89 -3.09 -6.34
CA SER A 215 -13.61 -2.50 -5.94
C SER A 215 -12.54 -3.57 -5.72
N VAL A 216 -12.84 -4.64 -4.99
CA VAL A 216 -11.88 -5.72 -4.70
C VAL A 216 -11.48 -6.47 -5.97
N PHE A 217 -12.44 -6.91 -6.78
CA PHE A 217 -12.13 -7.70 -7.97
C PHE A 217 -11.45 -6.87 -9.06
N SER A 218 -11.92 -5.64 -9.32
CA SER A 218 -11.31 -4.79 -10.36
C SER A 218 -9.90 -4.36 -9.96
N SER A 219 -9.67 -4.03 -8.69
CA SER A 219 -8.33 -3.71 -8.21
C SER A 219 -7.41 -4.93 -8.16
N GLY A 220 -7.92 -6.13 -7.88
CA GLY A 220 -7.16 -7.37 -7.98
C GLY A 220 -6.67 -7.64 -9.40
N LEU A 221 -7.55 -7.50 -10.39
CA LEU A 221 -7.20 -7.69 -11.80
C LEU A 221 -6.20 -6.62 -12.28
N LEU A 222 -6.42 -5.35 -11.92
CA LEU A 222 -5.46 -4.28 -12.21
C LEU A 222 -4.13 -4.51 -11.50
N GLY A 223 -4.14 -4.98 -10.26
CA GLY A 223 -2.95 -5.32 -9.50
C GLY A 223 -2.12 -6.40 -10.17
N MET A 224 -2.75 -7.44 -10.71
CA MET A 224 -2.06 -8.48 -11.50
C MET A 224 -1.42 -7.88 -12.76
N ILE A 225 -2.14 -7.05 -13.50
CA ILE A 225 -1.60 -6.41 -14.71
C ILE A 225 -0.41 -5.50 -14.37
N ILE A 226 -0.54 -4.68 -13.32
CA ILE A 226 0.52 -3.79 -12.84
C ILE A 226 1.74 -4.63 -12.45
N PHE A 227 1.55 -5.68 -11.66
CA PHE A 227 2.64 -6.54 -11.21
C PHE A 227 3.37 -7.19 -12.38
N VAL A 228 2.64 -7.83 -13.30
CA VAL A 228 3.21 -8.47 -14.50
C VAL A 228 3.98 -7.46 -15.36
N THR A 229 3.44 -6.24 -15.51
CA THR A 229 4.12 -5.16 -16.23
C THR A 229 5.43 -4.78 -15.56
N LEU A 230 5.43 -4.62 -14.23
CA LEU A 230 6.62 -4.26 -13.46
C LEU A 230 7.70 -5.33 -13.51
N VAL A 231 7.36 -6.60 -13.25
CA VAL A 231 8.35 -7.69 -13.27
C VAL A 231 8.94 -7.90 -14.67
N THR A 232 8.12 -7.71 -15.72
CA THR A 232 8.59 -7.76 -17.12
C THR A 232 9.52 -6.58 -17.42
N PHE A 233 9.15 -5.36 -17.01
CA PHE A 233 9.99 -4.18 -17.19
C PHE A 233 11.35 -4.33 -16.50
N PHE A 234 11.38 -4.86 -15.28
CA PHE A 234 12.61 -5.05 -14.52
C PHE A 234 13.45 -6.27 -14.97
N GLY A 235 12.96 -7.05 -15.94
CA GLY A 235 13.62 -8.24 -16.44
C GLY A 235 13.72 -9.37 -15.42
N ILE A 236 12.76 -9.46 -14.49
CA ILE A 236 12.77 -10.50 -13.45
C ILE A 236 12.28 -11.80 -14.07
N GLU A 237 13.13 -12.83 -14.01
CA GLU A 237 12.82 -14.13 -14.60
C GLU A 237 11.54 -14.74 -14.00
N ARG A 238 10.74 -15.37 -14.86
CA ARG A 238 9.37 -15.80 -14.53
C ARG A 238 9.31 -16.81 -13.39
N TRP A 239 10.34 -17.64 -13.21
CA TRP A 239 10.41 -18.62 -12.14
C TRP A 239 10.54 -17.99 -10.74
N TYR A 240 10.96 -16.73 -10.65
CA TYR A 240 11.07 -16.00 -9.38
C TYR A 240 9.73 -15.51 -8.82
N TRP A 241 8.74 -15.23 -9.68
CA TRP A 241 7.48 -14.60 -9.27
C TRP A 241 6.23 -15.37 -9.70
N GLY A 242 6.37 -16.37 -10.57
CA GLY A 242 5.27 -17.19 -11.08
C GLY A 242 4.90 -18.39 -10.21
N GLY A 243 5.30 -18.42 -8.93
CA GLY A 243 5.20 -19.54 -7.98
C GLY A 243 4.36 -20.77 -8.38
N ALA A 244 5.02 -21.93 -8.45
CA ALA A 244 4.45 -23.27 -8.30
C ALA A 244 3.43 -23.76 -9.36
N PHE A 245 3.93 -24.15 -10.54
CA PHE A 245 3.73 -25.54 -10.95
C PHE A 245 5.11 -26.12 -11.25
N PRO A 246 5.68 -26.96 -10.36
CA PRO A 246 6.74 -27.85 -10.81
C PRO A 246 6.15 -28.72 -11.92
N SER A 247 6.77 -28.69 -13.11
CA SER A 247 6.68 -29.82 -14.04
C SER A 247 7.48 -30.98 -13.46
#